data_AF-A0A9P8VIU9-F1
#
_entry.id   AF-A0A9P8VIU9-F1
#
_cell.length_a   1.000
_cell.length_b   1.000
_cell.length_c   1.000
_cell.angle_alpha   90.00
_cell.angle_beta   90.00
_cell.angle_gamma   90.00
#
_symmetry.space_group_name_H-M   'P 1'
#
loop_
_entity.id
_entity.type
_entity.pdbx_description
1 polymer ?
#
loop_
_entity_poly.entity_id
_entity_poly.type
_entity_poly.pdbx_seq_one_letter_code
_entity_poly.pdbx_strand_id
1 'polypeptide(L)'
;MSGFPITILNVLTQPGPTITSLNNHASGYCPGLSCRLITEITEWDDLTVTNIHDAYSDILVQEHIDQPTLAASIRVNKIKAVPDVKQMESTFLHRLVGPSLNQGCGIIGSRLVSSTATPPVADIEIRLDKRLGPARPNTTLFWGTQLLLFGVSKRDADWTFSSWASDRGHPTAQLAGYATSANTRYTYIITDSSILGVRRKVVPLDGSGSDTLTPGLALWAVTMMALNERHRPIAGLHQIARLNEWIPLFNSENQAVYRNVISARVKEGLPEGAVGLLPPRPMGLSHMA
;
A
#
# COMPACT_ATOMS: atom_id res chain seq x y z
N MET A 1 23.77 -15.56 -22.78
CA MET A 1 22.44 -15.85 -22.17
C MET A 1 21.75 -14.51 -21.97
N SER A 2 20.81 -14.15 -22.84
CA SER A 2 19.99 -12.95 -22.66
C SER A 2 18.99 -13.22 -21.54
N GLY A 3 19.29 -12.72 -20.33
CA GLY A 3 18.34 -12.78 -19.21
C GLY A 3 17.09 -11.96 -19.56
N PHE A 4 15.91 -12.47 -19.21
CA PHE A 4 14.69 -11.67 -19.27
C PHE A 4 14.84 -10.44 -18.35
N PRO A 5 14.33 -9.26 -18.75
CA PRO A 5 14.41 -8.07 -17.92
C PRO A 5 13.68 -8.29 -16.60
N ILE A 6 14.29 -7.86 -15.50
CA ILE A 6 13.70 -7.94 -14.17
C ILE A 6 12.64 -6.83 -14.07
N THR A 7 11.38 -7.20 -13.86
CA THR A 7 10.29 -6.23 -13.73
C THR A 7 10.13 -5.74 -12.29
N ILE A 8 9.43 -4.61 -12.10
CA ILE A 8 9.01 -4.14 -10.77
C ILE A 8 8.26 -5.23 -10.01
N LEU A 9 7.35 -5.95 -10.67
CA LEU A 9 6.63 -7.07 -10.04
C LEU A 9 7.60 -8.13 -9.52
N ASN A 10 8.61 -8.49 -10.30
CA ASN A 10 9.60 -9.48 -9.89
C ASN A 10 10.36 -9.04 -8.63
N VAL A 11 10.66 -7.76 -8.48
CA VAL A 11 11.33 -7.20 -7.29
C VAL A 11 10.38 -7.19 -6.09
N LEU A 12 9.16 -6.68 -6.27
CA LEU A 12 8.21 -6.54 -5.16
C LEU A 12 7.70 -7.89 -4.63
N THR A 13 7.71 -8.93 -5.45
CA THR A 13 7.29 -10.30 -5.09
C THR A 13 8.41 -11.19 -4.55
N GLN A 14 9.60 -10.63 -4.34
CA GLN A 14 10.68 -11.33 -3.66
C GLN A 14 10.31 -11.69 -2.22
N PRO A 15 10.91 -12.76 -1.65
CA PRO A 15 10.81 -13.05 -0.23
C PRO A 15 11.20 -11.85 0.63
N GLY A 16 10.48 -11.67 1.73
CA GLY A 16 10.85 -10.70 2.75
C GLY A 16 12.18 -11.06 3.46
N PRO A 17 12.57 -10.26 4.45
CA PRO A 17 13.80 -10.49 5.21
C PRO A 17 13.76 -11.84 5.94
N THR A 18 14.87 -12.58 5.88
CA THR A 18 15.03 -13.84 6.63
C THR A 18 15.54 -13.54 8.03
N ILE A 19 14.77 -13.96 9.04
CA ILE A 19 15.12 -13.77 10.45
C ILE A 19 15.66 -15.09 11.01
N THR A 20 16.91 -15.09 11.46
CA THR A 20 17.59 -16.33 11.89
C THR A 20 17.48 -16.60 13.39
N SER A 21 17.05 -15.62 14.19
CA SER A 21 16.88 -15.78 15.65
C SER A 21 15.85 -14.80 16.19
N LEU A 22 14.87 -15.33 16.91
CA LEU A 22 13.81 -14.58 17.60
C LEU A 22 13.97 -14.70 19.11
N ASN A 23 13.82 -13.60 19.82
CA ASN A 23 13.72 -13.60 21.28
C ASN A 23 12.26 -13.38 21.71
N ASN A 24 11.61 -14.43 22.21
CA ASN A 24 10.16 -14.46 22.46
C ASN A 24 9.76 -13.82 23.80
N HIS A 25 10.67 -13.19 24.53
CA HIS A 25 10.30 -12.51 25.78
C HIS A 25 9.45 -11.28 25.45
N ALA A 26 8.15 -11.34 25.76
CA ALA A 26 7.23 -10.20 25.66
C ALA A 26 7.70 -9.07 26.58
N SER A 27 7.91 -7.90 26.00
CA SER A 27 8.10 -6.64 26.71
C SER A 27 6.70 -6.06 26.87
N GLY A 28 6.06 -6.37 27.99
CA GLY A 28 4.62 -6.14 28.25
C GLY A 28 4.11 -4.70 28.28
N TYR A 29 4.64 -3.78 27.47
CA TYR A 29 4.15 -2.41 27.43
C TYR A 29 4.22 -1.81 26.02
N CYS A 30 3.07 -1.78 25.34
CA CYS A 30 2.81 -0.82 24.28
C CYS A 30 2.13 0.41 24.91
N PRO A 31 2.76 1.61 24.89
CA PRO A 31 2.05 2.82 25.30
C PRO A 31 0.86 3.03 24.36
N GLY A 32 -0.33 2.82 24.87
CA GLY A 32 -1.56 3.08 24.14
C GLY A 32 -1.67 4.58 23.90
N LEU A 33 -1.78 4.97 22.64
CA LEU A 33 -2.45 6.22 22.32
C LEU A 33 -3.85 6.15 22.95
N SER A 34 -4.34 7.27 23.49
CA SER A 34 -5.77 7.41 23.79
C SER A 34 -6.51 7.46 22.46
N CYS A 35 -6.69 6.30 21.83
CA CYS A 35 -7.42 6.18 20.59
C CYS A 35 -8.90 6.29 20.91
N ARG A 36 -9.60 7.20 20.22
CA ARG A 36 -11.07 7.11 20.12
C ARG A 36 -11.42 5.71 19.63
N LEU A 37 -12.48 5.13 20.18
CA LEU A 37 -13.00 3.84 19.74
C LEU A 37 -13.44 4.02 18.28
N ILE A 38 -12.65 3.53 17.33
CA ILE A 38 -13.03 3.51 15.92
C ILE A 38 -13.75 2.19 15.70
N THR A 39 -15.07 2.27 15.60
CA THR A 39 -15.99 1.13 15.50
C THR A 39 -16.07 0.56 14.08
N GLU A 40 -15.63 1.31 13.07
CA GLU A 40 -15.78 0.97 11.66
C GLU A 40 -14.43 0.66 11.02
N ILE A 41 -13.80 -0.45 11.45
CA ILE A 41 -12.63 -0.98 10.76
C ILE A 41 -13.03 -2.26 10.05
N THR A 42 -12.98 -2.22 8.72
CA THR A 42 -13.36 -3.34 7.86
C THR A 42 -12.15 -4.15 7.42
N GLU A 43 -12.41 -5.37 6.96
CA GLU A 43 -11.44 -6.17 6.23
C GLU A 43 -11.16 -5.55 4.84
N TRP A 44 -9.93 -5.75 4.34
CA TRP A 44 -9.49 -5.29 3.04
C TRP A 44 -9.53 -6.45 2.06
N ASP A 45 -10.74 -6.79 1.64
CA ASP A 45 -11.02 -7.89 0.72
C ASP A 45 -10.49 -7.61 -0.69
N ASP A 46 -10.47 -6.35 -1.13
CA ASP A 46 -10.04 -5.95 -2.46
C ASP A 46 -8.52 -5.76 -2.63
N LEU A 47 -7.72 -5.80 -1.56
CA LEU A 47 -6.25 -5.79 -1.65
C LEU A 47 -5.73 -7.21 -1.96
N THR A 48 -5.80 -7.58 -3.23
CA THR A 48 -5.35 -8.88 -3.77
C THR A 48 -4.33 -8.68 -4.89
N VAL A 49 -3.52 -9.71 -5.17
CA VAL A 49 -2.56 -9.67 -6.30
C VAL A 49 -3.28 -9.38 -7.61
N THR A 50 -4.40 -10.05 -7.86
CA THR A 50 -5.22 -9.85 -9.06
C THR A 50 -5.66 -8.39 -9.22
N ASN A 51 -6.25 -7.80 -8.18
CA ASN A 51 -6.73 -6.42 -8.23
C ASN A 51 -5.58 -5.42 -8.36
N ILE A 52 -4.44 -5.67 -7.70
CA ILE A 52 -3.23 -4.86 -7.84
C ILE A 52 -2.71 -4.93 -9.29
N HIS A 53 -2.63 -6.13 -9.87
CA HIS A 53 -2.21 -6.32 -11.24
C HIS A 53 -3.16 -5.63 -12.22
N ASP A 54 -4.46 -5.74 -12.04
CA ASP A 54 -5.42 -5.06 -12.91
C ASP A 54 -5.33 -3.54 -12.82
N ALA A 55 -5.19 -2.99 -11.61
CA ALA A 55 -5.07 -1.55 -11.42
C ALA A 55 -3.73 -1.00 -11.93
N TYR A 56 -2.64 -1.77 -11.85
CA TYR A 56 -1.28 -1.24 -12.00
C TYR A 56 -0.34 -2.02 -12.93
N SER A 57 -0.80 -3.02 -13.70
CA SER A 57 0.14 -3.88 -14.46
C SER A 57 1.00 -3.14 -15.46
N ASP A 58 0.55 -2.03 -16.02
CA ASP A 58 1.36 -1.21 -16.93
C ASP A 58 2.57 -0.52 -16.24
N ILE A 59 2.55 -0.44 -14.92
CA ILE A 59 3.69 -0.03 -14.10
C ILE A 59 4.48 -1.27 -13.67
N LEU A 60 3.79 -2.30 -13.18
CA LEU A 60 4.42 -3.49 -12.60
C LEU A 60 5.24 -4.31 -13.61
N VAL A 61 4.90 -4.26 -14.90
CA VAL A 61 5.65 -4.93 -15.98
C VAL A 61 6.85 -4.13 -16.50
N GLN A 62 7.05 -2.90 -16.02
CA GLN A 62 8.22 -2.12 -16.43
C GLN A 62 9.50 -2.74 -15.89
N GLU A 63 10.56 -2.62 -16.67
CA GLU A 63 11.90 -2.98 -16.23
C GLU A 63 12.28 -2.12 -15.02
N HIS A 64 12.83 -2.78 -14.01
CA HIS A 64 13.25 -2.14 -12.78
C HIS A 64 14.59 -1.43 -13.00
N ILE A 65 14.60 -0.10 -12.85
CA ILE A 65 15.68 0.79 -13.30
C ILE A 65 17.02 0.48 -12.60
N ASP A 66 16.97 0.25 -11.30
CA ASP A 66 18.13 -0.24 -10.56
C ASP A 66 18.00 -1.74 -10.49
N GLN A 67 18.71 -2.58 -11.26
CA GLN A 67 18.68 -4.01 -10.96
C GLN A 67 19.24 -4.18 -9.54
N PRO A 68 18.43 -4.32 -8.46
CA PRO A 68 19.04 -4.62 -7.19
C PRO A 68 19.72 -5.96 -7.45
N THR A 69 20.96 -6.15 -6.98
CA THR A 69 21.58 -7.47 -6.97
C THR A 69 20.55 -8.42 -6.37
N LEU A 70 19.86 -9.16 -7.25
CA LEU A 70 18.70 -9.94 -6.87
C LEU A 70 19.26 -10.96 -5.88
N ALA A 71 18.66 -11.08 -4.71
CA ALA A 71 18.98 -12.13 -3.76
C ALA A 71 20.30 -12.04 -2.96
N ALA A 72 20.68 -10.87 -2.45
CA ALA A 72 21.06 -10.90 -1.04
C ALA A 72 19.76 -10.85 -0.23
N SER A 73 19.19 -12.04 0.08
CA SER A 73 18.14 -12.19 1.09
C SER A 73 18.44 -11.21 2.22
N ILE A 74 17.56 -10.26 2.54
CA ILE A 74 17.82 -9.31 3.62
C ILE A 74 17.90 -10.15 4.90
N ARG A 75 19.12 -10.45 5.35
CA ARG A 75 19.34 -11.30 6.52
C ARG A 75 19.34 -10.43 7.75
N VAL A 76 18.42 -10.74 8.64
CA VAL A 76 18.34 -10.14 9.97
C VAL A 76 18.81 -11.19 10.96
N ASN A 77 20.05 -11.04 11.43
CA ASN A 77 20.72 -12.06 12.24
C ASN A 77 19.97 -12.37 13.55
N LYS A 78 19.38 -11.36 14.18
CA LYS A 78 18.63 -11.52 15.42
C LYS A 78 17.68 -10.36 15.66
N ILE A 79 16.43 -10.67 16.03
CA ILE A 79 15.47 -9.69 16.53
C ILE A 79 15.29 -9.94 18.02
N LYS A 80 15.77 -8.99 18.83
CA LYS A 80 15.67 -9.00 20.30
C LYS A 80 14.65 -7.98 20.80
N ALA A 81 14.51 -6.86 20.10
CA ALA A 81 13.70 -5.73 20.51
C ALA A 81 13.15 -4.96 19.30
N VAL A 82 12.21 -4.05 19.54
CA VAL A 82 11.61 -3.19 18.51
C VAL A 82 12.65 -2.46 17.64
N PRO A 83 13.78 -1.93 18.16
CA PRO A 83 14.81 -1.32 17.31
C PRO A 83 15.35 -2.24 16.20
N ASP A 84 15.39 -3.56 16.42
CA ASP A 84 15.84 -4.52 15.41
C ASP A 84 14.81 -4.65 14.28
N VAL A 85 13.51 -4.61 14.62
CA VAL A 85 12.41 -4.55 13.65
C VAL A 85 12.48 -3.26 12.85
N LYS A 86 12.78 -2.12 13.50
CA LYS A 86 12.97 -0.83 12.80
C LYS A 86 14.11 -0.89 11.80
N GLN A 87 15.21 -1.53 12.17
CA GLN A 87 16.35 -1.71 11.27
C GLN A 87 16.00 -2.63 10.10
N MET A 88 15.30 -3.73 10.36
CA MET A 88 14.77 -4.61 9.32
C MET A 88 13.85 -3.86 8.36
N GLU A 89 12.87 -3.13 8.91
CA GLU A 89 11.93 -2.32 8.15
C GLU A 89 12.67 -1.31 7.27
N SER A 90 13.58 -0.51 7.83
CA SER A 90 14.35 0.47 7.06
C SER A 90 15.16 -0.21 5.95
N THR A 91 15.82 -1.33 6.24
CA THR A 91 16.60 -2.07 5.24
C THR A 91 15.70 -2.62 4.13
N PHE A 92 14.54 -3.15 4.47
CA PHE A 92 13.53 -3.66 3.55
C PHE A 92 12.92 -2.55 2.69
N LEU A 93 12.43 -1.48 3.31
CA LEU A 93 11.78 -0.36 2.64
C LEU A 93 12.71 0.37 1.69
N HIS A 94 13.90 0.77 2.16
CA HIS A 94 14.81 1.56 1.34
C HIS A 94 15.39 0.75 0.18
N ARG A 95 15.68 -0.56 0.37
CA ARG A 95 16.35 -1.37 -0.66
C ARG A 95 15.39 -2.04 -1.62
N LEU A 96 14.29 -2.61 -1.12
CA LEU A 96 13.38 -3.39 -1.96
C LEU A 96 12.29 -2.52 -2.56
N VAL A 97 11.69 -1.67 -1.73
CA VAL A 97 10.45 -0.97 -2.10
C VAL A 97 10.73 0.43 -2.63
N GLY A 98 11.75 1.12 -2.13
CA GLY A 98 12.09 2.51 -2.44
C GLY A 98 12.23 2.82 -3.93
N PRO A 99 13.11 2.13 -4.69
CA PRO A 99 13.26 2.38 -6.13
C PRO A 99 11.95 2.14 -6.91
N SER A 100 11.25 1.04 -6.60
CA SER A 100 9.95 0.70 -7.18
C SER A 100 8.86 1.74 -6.84
N LEU A 101 8.91 2.33 -5.64
CA LEU A 101 8.01 3.42 -5.25
C LEU A 101 8.25 4.65 -6.11
N ASN A 102 9.50 5.10 -6.24
CA ASN A 102 9.82 6.29 -7.03
C ASN A 102 9.38 6.13 -8.50
N GLN A 103 9.67 4.96 -9.10
CA GLN A 103 9.23 4.65 -10.46
C GLN A 103 7.71 4.67 -10.59
N GLY A 104 6.99 4.00 -9.67
CA GLY A 104 5.52 3.98 -9.67
C GLY A 104 4.90 5.36 -9.44
N CYS A 105 5.45 6.16 -8.53
CA CYS A 105 4.98 7.49 -8.19
C CYS A 105 5.09 8.46 -9.36
N GLY A 106 6.20 8.43 -10.12
CA GLY A 106 6.34 9.27 -11.31
C GLY A 106 5.22 9.03 -12.32
N ILE A 107 4.86 7.76 -12.54
CA ILE A 107 3.82 7.37 -13.49
C ILE A 107 2.43 7.70 -12.95
N ILE A 108 2.11 7.31 -11.71
CA ILE A 108 0.80 7.59 -11.11
C ILE A 108 0.57 9.09 -10.95
N GLY A 109 1.59 9.84 -10.54
CA GLY A 109 1.53 11.30 -10.45
C GLY A 109 1.12 11.93 -11.79
N SER A 110 1.68 11.45 -12.90
CA SER A 110 1.29 11.93 -14.24
C SER A 110 -0.18 11.65 -14.61
N ARG A 111 -0.76 10.56 -14.10
CA ARG A 111 -2.17 10.15 -14.38
C ARG A 111 -3.19 10.87 -13.51
N LEU A 112 -2.79 11.26 -12.30
CA LEU A 112 -3.67 11.88 -11.31
C LEU A 112 -3.70 13.40 -11.42
N VAL A 113 -2.63 14.03 -11.93
CA VAL A 113 -2.59 15.48 -12.13
C VAL A 113 -3.34 15.85 -13.41
N SER A 114 -4.45 16.59 -13.24
CA SER A 114 -5.21 17.17 -14.36
C SER A 114 -4.38 18.21 -15.10
N SER A 115 -3.80 17.83 -16.25
CA SER A 115 -3.38 18.60 -17.45
C SER A 115 -2.83 20.04 -17.40
N THR A 116 -2.66 20.71 -16.26
CA THR A 116 -2.21 22.13 -16.20
C THR A 116 -1.09 22.41 -15.22
N ALA A 117 -0.78 21.47 -14.32
CA ALA A 117 0.40 21.57 -13.46
C ALA A 117 1.39 20.47 -13.85
N THR A 118 2.64 20.83 -14.12
CA THR A 118 3.72 19.84 -14.17
C THR A 118 3.73 19.14 -12.81
N PRO A 119 3.57 17.81 -12.74
CA PRO A 119 3.68 17.12 -11.46
C PRO A 119 5.04 17.48 -10.86
N PRO A 120 5.11 17.84 -9.57
CA PRO A 120 6.41 17.97 -8.94
C PRO A 120 7.13 16.64 -9.13
N VAL A 121 8.32 16.69 -9.73
CA VAL A 121 9.27 15.58 -9.72
C VAL A 121 9.74 15.47 -8.28
N ALA A 122 8.88 14.94 -7.44
CA ALA A 122 9.15 14.70 -6.04
C ALA A 122 9.32 13.20 -5.89
N ASP A 123 10.51 12.80 -5.48
CA ASP A 123 10.78 11.45 -5.04
C ASP A 123 9.96 11.16 -3.77
N ILE A 124 9.69 9.87 -3.53
CA ILE A 124 9.18 9.45 -2.23
C ILE A 124 10.30 9.62 -1.21
N GLU A 125 10.05 10.50 -0.25
CA GLU A 125 10.92 10.66 0.90
C GLU A 125 10.45 9.74 2.02
N ILE A 126 11.31 8.77 2.37
CA ILE A 126 11.10 7.90 3.52
C ILE A 126 11.79 8.56 4.71
N ARG A 127 10.99 9.04 5.68
CA ARG A 127 11.49 9.65 6.91
C ARG A 127 11.36 8.68 8.08
N LEU A 128 12.47 8.44 8.76
CA LEU A 128 12.49 7.71 10.04
C LEU A 128 12.29 8.72 11.18
N ASP A 129 11.06 9.19 11.35
CA ASP A 129 10.76 10.21 12.35
C ASP A 129 10.59 9.61 13.75
N LYS A 130 10.98 10.35 14.79
CA LYS A 130 10.72 10.00 16.20
C LYS A 130 9.70 10.94 16.86
N ARG A 131 9.22 11.97 16.16
CA ARG A 131 8.62 13.17 16.79
C ARG A 131 7.26 13.63 16.24
N LEU A 132 6.61 12.89 15.33
CA LEU A 132 5.26 13.25 14.87
C LEU A 132 4.20 12.93 15.94
N GLY A 133 4.01 13.87 16.87
CA GLY A 133 2.92 13.89 17.83
C GLY A 133 2.97 12.76 18.88
N PRO A 134 1.85 12.51 19.60
CA PRO A 134 1.78 11.45 20.60
C PRO A 134 1.90 10.04 19.99
N ALA A 135 1.68 9.93 18.68
CA ALA A 135 1.67 8.69 17.93
C ALA A 135 3.05 8.05 17.75
N ARG A 136 4.12 8.86 17.70
CA ARG A 136 5.51 8.41 17.52
C ARG A 136 5.61 7.34 16.42
N PRO A 137 5.34 7.68 15.14
CA PRO A 137 5.69 6.78 14.05
C PRO A 137 7.15 6.41 14.17
N ASN A 138 7.56 5.33 13.53
CA ASN A 138 8.97 5.12 13.24
C ASN A 138 9.29 5.36 11.76
N THR A 139 8.27 5.34 10.89
CA THR A 139 8.43 5.51 9.45
C THR A 139 7.28 6.33 8.90
N THR A 140 7.59 7.28 8.03
CA THR A 140 6.61 8.05 7.27
C THR A 140 7.07 8.18 5.82
N LEU A 141 6.13 8.07 4.89
CA LEU A 141 6.40 8.24 3.46
C LEU A 141 5.74 9.52 2.99
N PHE A 142 6.53 10.40 2.40
CA PHE A 142 6.08 11.66 1.82
C PHE A 142 6.24 11.66 0.31
N TRP A 143 5.32 12.35 -0.37
CA TRP A 143 5.48 12.78 -1.75
C TRP A 143 5.49 14.30 -1.79
N GLY A 144 6.66 14.89 -2.02
CA GLY A 144 6.87 16.33 -1.80
C GLY A 144 6.60 16.69 -0.34
N THR A 145 5.61 17.55 -0.09
CA THR A 145 5.20 17.93 1.27
C THR A 145 4.06 17.07 1.83
N GLN A 146 3.53 16.15 1.02
CA GLN A 146 2.31 15.43 1.34
C GLN A 146 2.60 14.08 1.99
N LEU A 147 2.08 13.88 3.21
CA LEU A 147 2.17 12.60 3.91
C LEU A 147 1.26 11.57 3.24
N LEU A 148 1.82 10.47 2.77
CA LEU A 148 1.09 9.38 2.14
C LEU A 148 0.72 8.29 3.14
N LEU A 149 1.74 7.80 3.84
CA LEU A 149 1.66 6.58 4.64
C LEU A 149 2.39 6.75 5.98
N PHE A 150 1.83 6.14 7.02
CA PHE A 150 2.40 6.10 8.36
C PHE A 150 2.71 4.66 8.77
N GLY A 151 3.92 4.41 9.23
CA GLY A 151 4.42 3.09 9.63
C GLY A 151 4.78 3.04 11.10
N VAL A 152 4.57 1.85 11.70
CA VAL A 152 5.03 1.50 13.05
C VAL A 152 5.64 0.10 13.08
N SER A 153 6.88 -0.03 13.54
CA SER A 153 7.48 -1.32 13.90
C SER A 153 7.03 -1.77 15.29
N LYS A 154 6.67 -3.05 15.41
CA LYS A 154 6.40 -3.76 16.67
C LYS A 154 7.09 -5.12 16.64
N ARG A 155 7.22 -5.79 17.79
CA ARG A 155 7.49 -7.24 17.76
C ARG A 155 6.18 -7.99 17.77
N ASP A 156 6.15 -9.14 17.10
CA ASP A 156 5.01 -10.04 17.07
C ASP A 156 4.69 -10.57 18.47
N ALA A 157 5.71 -10.81 19.30
CA ALA A 157 5.55 -11.21 20.71
C ALA A 157 4.99 -10.09 21.62
N ASP A 158 5.08 -8.82 21.21
CA ASP A 158 4.54 -7.67 21.97
C ASP A 158 3.08 -7.37 21.55
N TRP A 159 2.46 -8.33 20.90
CA TRP A 159 1.27 -8.18 20.07
C TRP A 159 0.48 -9.49 20.06
N THR A 160 -0.85 -9.43 20.01
CA THR A 160 -1.68 -10.64 19.83
C THR A 160 -2.87 -10.33 18.92
N PHE A 161 -2.99 -11.08 17.82
CA PHE A 161 -4.11 -11.01 16.86
C PHE A 161 -5.43 -11.59 17.40
N SER A 162 -5.39 -12.31 18.53
CA SER A 162 -6.45 -13.23 18.94
C SER A 162 -7.71 -12.58 19.50
N SER A 163 -7.76 -11.26 19.70
CA SER A 163 -8.94 -10.59 20.24
C SER A 163 -9.19 -9.20 19.63
N TRP A 164 -9.78 -9.17 18.44
CA TRP A 164 -10.23 -7.95 17.74
C TRP A 164 -11.28 -7.10 18.49
N ALA A 165 -11.73 -7.57 19.65
CA ALA A 165 -12.78 -6.93 20.43
C ALA A 165 -12.23 -5.84 21.36
N SER A 166 -12.66 -4.60 21.07
CA SER A 166 -12.93 -3.50 22.03
C SER A 166 -11.80 -2.87 22.88
N ASP A 167 -10.58 -3.40 22.95
CA ASP A 167 -9.57 -2.80 23.83
C ASP A 167 -8.75 -1.66 23.21
N ARG A 168 -8.54 -0.58 23.99
CA ARG A 168 -7.74 0.61 23.61
C ARG A 168 -6.26 0.30 23.32
N GLY A 169 -5.80 -0.91 23.65
CA GLY A 169 -4.48 -1.43 23.32
C GLY A 169 -4.41 -2.16 21.97
N HIS A 170 -5.53 -2.41 21.30
CA HIS A 170 -5.58 -3.28 20.12
C HIS A 170 -4.83 -2.68 18.92
N PRO A 171 -4.08 -3.48 18.13
CA PRO A 171 -3.33 -2.99 16.97
C PRO A 171 -4.17 -2.20 15.97
N THR A 172 -5.43 -2.61 15.78
CA THR A 172 -6.34 -1.92 14.87
C THR A 172 -6.77 -0.55 15.39
N ALA A 173 -6.99 -0.41 16.70
CA ALA A 173 -7.27 0.89 17.31
C ALA A 173 -6.05 1.81 17.24
N GLN A 174 -4.84 1.26 17.36
CA GLN A 174 -3.60 2.01 17.15
C GLN A 174 -3.47 2.48 15.70
N LEU A 175 -3.63 1.58 14.72
CA LEU A 175 -3.61 1.90 13.29
C LEU A 175 -4.61 3.00 12.93
N ALA A 176 -5.82 2.91 13.48
CA ALA A 176 -6.87 3.89 13.25
C ALA A 176 -6.59 5.24 13.96
N GLY A 177 -5.96 5.21 15.14
CA GLY A 177 -5.44 6.40 15.81
C GLY A 177 -4.31 7.07 15.02
N TYR A 178 -3.41 6.29 14.43
CA TYR A 178 -2.38 6.78 13.52
C TYR A 178 -2.97 7.40 12.27
N ALA A 179 -3.93 6.72 11.65
CA ALA A 179 -4.65 7.21 10.48
C ALA A 179 -5.30 8.58 10.76
N THR A 180 -5.99 8.67 11.90
CA THR A 180 -6.66 9.90 12.35
C THR A 180 -5.67 11.02 12.61
N SER A 181 -4.56 10.73 13.30
CA SER A 181 -3.54 11.72 13.64
C SER A 181 -2.80 12.24 12.41
N ALA A 182 -2.61 11.38 11.41
CA ALA A 182 -1.90 11.68 10.17
C ALA A 182 -2.82 12.20 9.04
N ASN A 183 -4.14 12.26 9.28
CA ASN A 183 -5.15 12.57 8.28
C ASN A 183 -4.99 11.76 6.97
N THR A 184 -4.64 10.49 7.10
CA THR A 184 -4.54 9.54 6.00
C THR A 184 -5.22 8.24 6.39
N ARG A 185 -5.95 7.61 5.48
CA ARG A 185 -6.52 6.27 5.75
C ARG A 185 -5.48 5.15 5.68
N TYR A 186 -4.27 5.48 5.24
CA TYR A 186 -3.22 4.51 5.00
C TYR A 186 -2.20 4.56 6.13
N THR A 187 -2.18 3.50 6.92
CA THR A 187 -1.11 3.22 7.88
C THR A 187 -0.80 1.72 7.89
N TYR A 188 0.37 1.36 8.36
CA TYR A 188 0.76 -0.03 8.56
C TYR A 188 1.50 -0.24 9.86
N ILE A 189 1.43 -1.48 10.36
CA ILE A 189 2.33 -2.01 11.37
C ILE A 189 3.15 -3.10 10.72
N ILE A 190 4.47 -3.09 10.95
CA ILE A 190 5.36 -4.19 10.59
C ILE A 190 5.85 -4.89 11.86
N THR A 191 5.82 -6.21 11.84
CA THR A 191 6.39 -7.07 12.89
C THR A 191 7.53 -7.91 12.33
N ASP A 192 8.15 -8.72 13.17
CA ASP A 192 9.10 -9.77 12.75
C ASP A 192 8.46 -10.95 12.02
N SER A 193 7.14 -10.99 11.86
CA SER A 193 6.45 -12.07 11.14
C SER A 193 5.49 -11.60 10.04
N SER A 194 5.00 -10.35 10.10
CA SER A 194 3.99 -9.87 9.15
C SER A 194 3.96 -8.34 8.98
N ILE A 195 3.22 -7.88 7.97
CA ILE A 195 2.77 -6.49 7.82
C ILE A 195 1.23 -6.46 7.93
N LEU A 196 0.69 -5.51 8.71
CA LEU A 196 -0.74 -5.24 8.84
C LEU A 196 -1.09 -3.82 8.36
N GLY A 197 -2.14 -3.68 7.53
CA GLY A 197 -2.72 -2.37 7.16
C GLY A 197 -3.98 -1.96 7.95
N VAL A 198 -4.35 -0.67 7.88
CA VAL A 198 -5.54 -0.06 8.56
C VAL A 198 -6.85 -0.81 8.35
N ARG A 199 -6.99 -1.54 7.23
CA ARG A 199 -8.19 -2.34 6.91
C ARG A 199 -8.00 -3.85 7.16
N ARG A 200 -7.24 -4.23 8.19
CA ARG A 200 -7.08 -5.63 8.63
C ARG A 200 -6.52 -6.62 7.60
N LYS A 201 -5.77 -6.15 6.59
CA LYS A 201 -5.00 -7.06 5.73
C LYS A 201 -3.69 -7.42 6.41
N VAL A 202 -3.53 -8.69 6.76
CA VAL A 202 -2.27 -9.26 7.27
C VAL A 202 -1.54 -9.91 6.10
N VAL A 203 -0.26 -9.57 5.95
CA VAL A 203 0.61 -10.12 4.91
C VAL A 203 1.82 -10.76 5.59
N PRO A 204 2.00 -12.09 5.52
CA PRO A 204 3.15 -12.77 6.07
C PRO A 204 4.47 -12.26 5.47
N LEU A 205 5.51 -12.09 6.29
CA LEU A 205 6.82 -11.63 5.82
C LEU A 205 7.55 -12.64 4.94
N ASP A 206 7.27 -13.92 5.14
CA ASP A 206 7.83 -15.04 4.37
C ASP A 206 7.09 -15.29 3.04
N GLY A 207 5.99 -14.58 2.79
CA GLY A 207 5.26 -14.63 1.54
C GLY A 207 6.12 -14.21 0.35
N SER A 208 6.11 -15.02 -0.72
CA SER A 208 6.86 -14.78 -1.94
C SER A 208 6.17 -15.37 -3.17
N GLY A 209 6.55 -14.90 -4.37
CA GLY A 209 6.04 -15.40 -5.65
C GLY A 209 5.05 -14.47 -6.33
N SER A 210 4.84 -14.69 -7.64
CA SER A 210 4.05 -13.83 -8.53
C SER A 210 2.56 -13.78 -8.18
N ASP A 211 2.03 -14.84 -7.58
CA ASP A 211 0.60 -14.99 -7.24
C ASP A 211 0.33 -14.76 -5.74
N THR A 212 1.37 -14.39 -4.99
CA THR A 212 1.29 -14.16 -3.54
C THR A 212 1.32 -12.66 -3.27
N LEU A 213 0.41 -12.18 -2.41
CA LEU A 213 0.52 -10.83 -1.89
C LEU A 213 1.69 -10.78 -0.93
N THR A 214 2.82 -10.24 -1.37
CA THR A 214 4.03 -10.09 -0.55
C THR A 214 4.00 -8.77 0.22
N PRO A 215 4.82 -8.63 1.28
CA PRO A 215 4.90 -7.38 2.03
C PRO A 215 5.35 -6.20 1.15
N GLY A 216 6.26 -6.46 0.19
CA GLY A 216 6.77 -5.44 -0.73
C GLY A 216 5.69 -4.95 -1.68
N LEU A 217 4.97 -5.89 -2.31
CA LEU A 217 3.86 -5.57 -3.21
C LEU A 217 2.71 -4.87 -2.49
N ALA A 218 2.35 -5.33 -1.28
CA ALA A 218 1.32 -4.70 -0.47
C ALA A 218 1.67 -3.26 -0.09
N LEU A 219 2.90 -3.03 0.40
CA LEU A 219 3.36 -1.71 0.81
C LEU A 219 3.51 -0.74 -0.37
N TRP A 220 3.97 -1.25 -1.50
CA TRP A 220 4.00 -0.52 -2.76
C TRP A 220 2.59 -0.13 -3.20
N ALA A 221 1.65 -1.08 -3.26
CA ALA A 221 0.29 -0.84 -3.72
C ALA A 221 -0.43 0.18 -2.83
N VAL A 222 -0.36 0.02 -1.50
CA VAL A 222 -0.96 0.97 -0.56
C VAL A 222 -0.40 2.39 -0.75
N THR A 223 0.91 2.51 -0.98
CA THR A 223 1.53 3.81 -1.28
C THR A 223 1.01 4.39 -2.59
N MET A 224 0.87 3.59 -3.65
CA MET A 224 0.30 4.05 -4.93
C MET A 224 -1.15 4.52 -4.78
N MET A 225 -1.94 3.84 -3.95
CA MET A 225 -3.32 4.26 -3.67
C MET A 225 -3.35 5.58 -2.88
N ALA A 226 -2.38 5.81 -1.99
CA ALA A 226 -2.26 7.05 -1.21
C ALA A 226 -1.92 8.30 -2.03
N LEU A 227 -1.39 8.13 -3.24
CA LEU A 227 -1.16 9.24 -4.19
C LEU A 227 -2.47 9.84 -4.71
N ASN A 228 -3.57 9.07 -4.69
CA ASN A 228 -4.87 9.57 -5.10
C ASN A 228 -5.49 10.43 -3.98
N GLU A 229 -5.41 11.76 -4.14
CA GLU A 229 -5.88 12.71 -3.12
C GLU A 229 -7.37 12.58 -2.78
N ARG A 230 -8.20 12.11 -3.72
CA ARG A 230 -9.64 11.89 -3.47
C ARG A 230 -9.88 10.64 -2.63
N HIS A 231 -8.90 9.73 -2.63
CA HIS A 231 -8.96 8.49 -1.87
C HIS A 231 -8.16 8.54 -0.58
N ARG A 232 -7.17 9.41 -0.41
CA ARG A 232 -6.31 9.40 0.80
C ARG A 232 -6.99 9.80 2.13
N PRO A 233 -7.85 10.83 2.22
CA PRO A 233 -8.43 11.27 3.49
C PRO A 233 -9.28 10.17 4.15
N ILE A 234 -9.49 10.23 5.46
CA ILE A 234 -10.46 9.34 6.12
C ILE A 234 -11.87 9.72 5.63
N ALA A 235 -12.63 8.73 5.15
CA ALA A 235 -14.00 8.92 4.69
C ALA A 235 -14.89 7.76 5.17
N GLY A 236 -16.21 7.96 5.15
CA GLY A 236 -17.17 6.91 5.50
C GLY A 236 -17.12 5.74 4.52
N LEU A 237 -17.53 4.54 4.94
CA LEU A 237 -17.41 3.29 4.17
C LEU A 237 -17.90 3.41 2.72
N HIS A 238 -19.04 4.07 2.50
CA HIS A 238 -19.69 4.27 1.20
C HIS A 238 -18.94 5.22 0.25
N GLN A 239 -17.92 5.93 0.75
CA GLN A 239 -17.13 6.90 0.00
C GLN A 239 -15.75 6.35 -0.37
N ILE A 240 -15.48 5.08 -0.05
CA ILE A 240 -14.18 4.47 -0.28
C ILE A 240 -14.24 3.62 -1.53
N ALA A 241 -13.58 4.12 -2.58
CA ALA A 241 -13.45 3.35 -3.81
C ALA A 241 -12.66 2.06 -3.56
N ARG A 242 -13.01 0.99 -4.27
CA ARG A 242 -12.25 -0.27 -4.23
C ARG A 242 -11.15 -0.26 -5.28
N LEU A 243 -10.10 -1.06 -5.08
CA LEU A 243 -9.00 -1.21 -6.01
C LEU A 243 -9.46 -1.83 -7.33
N ASN A 244 -10.45 -2.73 -7.27
CA ASN A 244 -11.13 -3.27 -8.44
C ASN A 244 -12.29 -2.38 -8.91
N GLU A 245 -12.36 -1.09 -8.52
CA GLU A 245 -13.40 -0.18 -8.99
C GLU A 245 -13.04 0.51 -10.29
N TRP A 246 -13.90 0.37 -11.30
CA TRP A 246 -13.72 0.93 -12.64
C TRP A 246 -14.96 1.70 -13.07
N ILE A 247 -14.73 2.85 -13.71
CA ILE A 247 -15.80 3.67 -14.28
C ILE A 247 -15.76 3.62 -15.81
N PRO A 248 -16.91 3.50 -16.47
CA PRO A 248 -16.98 3.54 -17.92
C PRO A 248 -16.73 4.97 -18.42
N LEU A 249 -16.00 5.07 -19.52
CA LEU A 249 -15.75 6.27 -20.31
C LEU A 249 -15.96 5.94 -21.78
N PHE A 250 -15.99 6.95 -22.63
CA PHE A 250 -15.98 6.79 -24.08
C PHE A 250 -14.71 7.41 -24.65
N ASN A 251 -14.02 6.69 -25.53
CA ASN A 251 -12.90 7.23 -26.29
C ASN A 251 -13.42 8.14 -27.44
N SER A 252 -12.49 8.71 -28.22
CA SER A 252 -12.82 9.55 -29.38
C SER A 252 -13.61 8.84 -30.48
N GLU A 253 -13.59 7.50 -30.48
CA GLU A 253 -14.32 6.63 -31.42
C GLU A 253 -15.68 6.18 -30.85
N ASN A 254 -16.11 6.75 -29.72
CA ASN A 254 -17.33 6.38 -29.01
C ASN A 254 -17.37 4.89 -28.58
N GLN A 255 -16.20 4.25 -28.43
CA GLN A 255 -16.07 2.92 -27.86
C GLN A 255 -15.95 3.03 -26.33
N ALA A 256 -16.57 2.08 -25.63
CA ALA A 256 -16.47 2.02 -24.19
C ALA A 256 -15.04 1.65 -23.76
N VAL A 257 -14.45 2.48 -22.91
CA VAL A 257 -13.21 2.19 -22.20
C VAL A 257 -13.46 2.33 -20.71
N TYR A 258 -12.63 1.72 -19.88
CA TYR A 258 -12.81 1.67 -18.43
C TYR A 258 -11.62 2.31 -17.75
N ARG A 259 -11.88 3.24 -16.84
CA ARG A 259 -10.85 3.89 -16.02
C ARG A 259 -10.92 3.40 -14.58
N ASN A 260 -9.82 2.92 -14.05
CA ASN A 260 -9.71 2.56 -12.64
C ASN A 260 -9.83 3.82 -11.76
N VAL A 261 -10.66 3.78 -10.73
CA VAL A 261 -10.94 4.95 -9.89
C VAL A 261 -9.72 5.37 -9.06
N ILE A 262 -8.85 4.42 -8.71
CA ILE A 262 -7.70 4.65 -7.83
C ILE A 262 -6.44 4.97 -8.63
N SER A 263 -6.07 4.11 -9.59
CA SER A 263 -4.84 4.23 -10.37
C SER A 263 -4.95 5.14 -11.60
N ALA A 264 -6.18 5.55 -11.95
CA ALA A 264 -6.51 6.26 -13.18
C ALA A 264 -6.10 5.54 -14.48
N ARG A 265 -5.71 4.26 -14.41
CA ARG A 265 -5.39 3.44 -15.58
C ARG A 265 -6.62 3.23 -16.46
N VAL A 266 -6.44 3.28 -17.78
CA VAL A 266 -7.50 3.04 -18.76
C VAL A 266 -7.29 1.68 -19.46
N LYS A 267 -8.37 0.93 -19.69
CA LYS A 267 -8.41 -0.34 -20.43
C LYS A 267 -9.60 -0.37 -21.39
N GLU A 268 -9.47 -1.06 -22.53
CA GLU A 268 -10.56 -1.25 -23.51
C GLU A 268 -11.59 -2.31 -23.08
N GLY A 269 -11.31 -3.08 -22.03
CA GLY A 269 -12.23 -4.06 -21.45
C GLY A 269 -12.26 -3.97 -19.93
N LEU A 270 -13.42 -4.28 -19.36
CA LEU A 270 -13.60 -4.36 -17.92
C LEU A 270 -12.87 -5.63 -17.39
N PRO A 271 -11.94 -5.51 -16.43
CA PRO A 271 -11.27 -6.67 -15.86
C PRO A 271 -12.23 -7.62 -15.15
N GLU A 272 -11.82 -8.88 -15.02
CA GLU A 272 -12.57 -9.88 -14.26
C GLU A 272 -12.69 -9.44 -12.79
N GLY A 273 -13.89 -9.60 -12.21
CA GLY A 273 -14.15 -9.22 -10.83
C GLY A 273 -14.15 -7.71 -10.57
N ALA A 274 -14.09 -6.87 -11.60
CA ALA A 274 -14.24 -5.43 -11.46
C ALA A 274 -15.62 -5.06 -10.92
N VAL A 275 -15.65 -4.13 -9.97
CA VAL A 275 -16.87 -3.48 -9.50
C VAL A 275 -17.02 -2.15 -10.21
N GLY A 276 -18.21 -1.84 -10.72
CA GLY A 276 -18.40 -0.63 -11.49
C GLY A 276 -19.80 -0.52 -12.07
N LEU A 277 -20.21 0.70 -12.39
CA LEU A 277 -21.45 0.94 -13.11
C LEU A 277 -21.30 0.41 -14.53
N LEU A 278 -22.30 -0.35 -15.00
CA LEU A 278 -22.41 -0.66 -16.42
C LEU A 278 -22.39 0.65 -17.22
N PRO A 279 -21.76 0.69 -18.41
CA PRO A 279 -21.78 1.89 -19.23
C PRO A 279 -23.22 2.37 -19.37
N PRO A 280 -23.50 3.67 -19.15
CA PRO A 280 -24.81 4.20 -19.49
C PRO A 280 -25.08 3.79 -20.94
N ARG A 281 -26.30 3.29 -21.22
CA ARG A 281 -26.68 2.96 -22.60
C ARG A 281 -26.26 4.15 -23.46
N PRO A 282 -25.56 3.94 -24.60
CA PRO A 282 -25.29 5.04 -25.50
C PRO A 282 -26.62 5.75 -25.69
N MET A 283 -26.67 7.05 -25.41
CA MET A 283 -27.87 7.83 -25.69
C MET A 283 -28.08 7.66 -27.19
N GLY A 284 -28.94 6.71 -27.55
CA GLY A 284 -29.43 6.60 -28.90
C GLY A 284 -29.89 7.99 -29.25
N LEU A 285 -29.46 8.48 -30.40
CA LEU A 285 -30.07 9.62 -31.05
C LEU A 285 -31.57 9.33 -31.06
N SER A 286 -32.28 9.79 -30.04
CA SER A 286 -33.73 9.78 -29.99
C SER A 286 -34.14 10.55 -31.21
N HIS A 287 -34.64 9.82 -32.19
CA HIS A 287 -35.09 10.31 -33.46
C HIS A 287 -35.78 11.67 -33.29
N MET A 288 -35.20 12.70 -33.89
CA MET A 288 -36.01 13.73 -34.51
C MET A 288 -36.84 13.02 -35.59
N ALA A 289 -38.09 12.72 -35.24
CA ALA A 289 -39.17 12.44 -36.17
C ALA A 289 -40.29 13.42 -35.84
#